data_AF-A0A1F2PML9-F1
#
_entry.id   AF-A0A1F2PML9-F1
#
_cell.length_a   1.000
_cell.length_b   1.000
_cell.length_c   1.000
_cell.angle_alpha   90.00
_cell.angle_beta   90.00
_cell.angle_gamma   90.00
#
_symmetry.space_group_name_H-M   'P 1'
#
loop_
_entity.id
_entity.type
_entity.pdbx_description
1 polymer ?
#
loop_
_entity_poly.entity_id
_entity_poly.type
_entity_poly.pdbx_seq_one_letter_code
_entity_poly.pdbx_strand_id
1 'polypeptide(L)'
;MLLNISAGVPEETKNYFSDPKKLLMEFPTTAVELSLGDVMDATLFQNIMDYFYELTGIPVGIIDMNGNIIVKEGWQDICVNFHRLNPASCKNCLESDFEITKGIEVGEYRSYKCKNNLWDIATPIYLGNQRMGHIYLGQFFYTDESIDYDYFQNQAREFGFDEEAYMAALERVPRFSRRQVETAMKFYTKMASYISQLSFTNIKIHQTMIELYNVMNFQNALMDAVPSPIFYKNKDLVYLGGNKTFEEAIGLAPSDYIGKTVFDISSRELAEAYHQADVELLKTKTPQVYDFQIVSSTGKNKCVIFNKAIFTDQAGEVAGIIGVIQDITEMKQAQEYLQKVNEEIIDTQKEVIYTLGEIIETRSQEAAKHVVRVAEYSHLIGLKYGLNQEDAMLLKIAAPMHDIGKIGIPDHILNKPGPLTREEFDCIKTHTTIGYNIMKKSSHKILKIAGIIALSHHERWDGTGYPQGIAGEQINVFSRIVSVADVFDAVSHKRCYKEAWPLDQVRHYLVEQCGKMFDPRVITLFLDNWEEILMIRSEYSDASS
;
A
#
# COMPACT_ATOMS: atom_id res chain seq x y z
N MET A 1 -28.77 15.54 -22.87
CA MET A 1 -29.81 15.87 -21.87
C MET A 1 -29.17 16.80 -20.87
N LEU A 2 -29.66 18.03 -20.76
CA LEU A 2 -29.08 19.12 -19.97
C LEU A 2 -28.92 18.69 -18.50
N LEU A 3 -27.68 18.64 -18.01
CA LEU A 3 -27.39 18.42 -16.59
C LEU A 3 -27.67 19.72 -15.84
N ASN A 4 -28.73 19.69 -15.02
CA ASN A 4 -29.00 20.68 -13.98
C ASN A 4 -27.84 20.66 -12.97
N ILE A 5 -26.89 21.58 -13.13
CA ILE A 5 -25.92 21.91 -12.07
C ILE A 5 -26.60 22.93 -11.15
N SER A 6 -27.39 22.44 -10.21
CA SER A 6 -27.76 23.19 -9.01
C SER A 6 -27.00 22.64 -7.82
N ALA A 7 -25.66 22.66 -7.89
CA ALA A 7 -24.86 22.63 -6.68
C ALA A 7 -25.08 23.99 -6.00
N GLY A 8 -25.64 23.97 -4.79
CA GLY A 8 -25.90 25.18 -4.02
C GLY A 8 -24.61 25.97 -3.85
N VAL A 9 -24.59 27.18 -4.42
CA VAL A 9 -23.56 28.18 -4.15
C VAL A 9 -23.49 28.35 -2.61
N PRO A 10 -22.33 28.12 -1.97
CA PRO A 10 -22.17 28.28 -0.53
C PRO A 10 -22.76 29.61 -0.06
N GLU A 11 -23.40 29.63 1.11
CA GLU A 11 -24.08 30.84 1.61
C GLU A 11 -23.11 32.01 1.82
N GLU A 12 -21.83 31.70 2.04
CA GLU A 12 -20.71 32.65 2.05
C GLU A 12 -20.56 33.40 0.71
N THR A 13 -20.83 32.77 -0.44
CA THR A 13 -20.73 33.41 -1.77
C THR A 13 -21.91 34.34 -2.08
N LYS A 14 -23.03 34.25 -1.36
CA LYS A 14 -24.24 35.06 -1.61
C LYS A 14 -24.12 36.53 -1.14
N ASN A 15 -23.15 36.84 -0.27
CA ASN A 15 -22.98 38.18 0.35
C ASN A 15 -21.71 38.92 -0.10
N TYR A 16 -21.02 38.48 -1.16
CA TYR A 16 -19.80 39.14 -1.66
C TYR A 16 -20.09 40.35 -2.57
N PHE A 17 -21.24 40.41 -3.23
CA PHE A 17 -21.56 41.42 -4.24
C PHE A 17 -21.91 42.81 -3.68
N SER A 18 -22.02 42.96 -2.35
CA SER A 18 -22.51 44.19 -1.72
C SER A 18 -21.43 45.06 -1.07
N ASP A 19 -20.18 44.57 -0.92
CA ASP A 19 -19.12 45.30 -0.20
C ASP A 19 -17.76 45.23 -0.92
N PRO A 20 -17.33 46.31 -1.60
CA PRO A 20 -16.04 46.41 -2.28
C PRO A 20 -14.83 46.16 -1.37
N LYS A 21 -14.93 46.44 -0.06
CA LYS A 21 -13.81 46.29 0.89
C LYS A 21 -13.54 44.82 1.25
N LYS A 22 -14.49 43.91 1.02
CA LYS A 22 -14.31 42.45 1.19
C LYS A 22 -13.51 41.79 0.07
N LEU A 23 -13.13 42.53 -1.00
CA LEU A 23 -12.29 42.03 -2.09
C LEU A 23 -10.78 42.02 -1.76
N LEU A 24 -10.39 42.63 -0.64
CA LEU A 24 -9.01 42.61 -0.12
C LEU A 24 -8.71 41.24 0.53
N MET A 25 -8.46 40.22 -0.31
CA MET A 25 -8.01 38.89 0.12
C MET A 25 -6.48 38.79 0.13
N GLU A 26 -5.93 38.00 1.07
CA GLU A 26 -4.49 37.72 1.12
C GLU A 26 -4.03 36.99 -0.14
N PHE A 27 -3.06 37.60 -0.84
CA PHE A 27 -2.40 36.98 -1.98
C PHE A 27 -1.43 35.91 -1.46
N PRO A 28 -1.45 34.68 -1.99
CA PRO A 28 -0.43 33.70 -1.63
C PRO A 28 0.95 34.23 -2.04
N THR A 29 1.86 34.26 -1.08
CA THR A 29 3.19 34.92 -1.08
C THR A 29 4.20 34.38 -2.09
N THR A 30 3.80 33.49 -2.99
CA THR A 30 4.64 32.94 -4.06
C THR A 30 4.02 33.27 -5.42
N ALA A 31 3.86 34.56 -5.72
CA ALA A 31 3.39 35.00 -7.02
C ALA A 31 4.56 35.55 -7.82
N VAL A 32 4.72 35.00 -9.03
CA VAL A 32 5.31 35.67 -10.18
C VAL A 32 4.83 37.13 -10.19
N GLU A 33 5.72 38.08 -10.51
CA GLU A 33 5.41 39.51 -10.56
C GLU A 33 4.41 39.77 -11.71
N LEU A 34 3.12 39.60 -11.43
CA LEU A 34 2.05 39.77 -12.41
C LEU A 34 1.79 41.26 -12.64
N SER A 35 1.71 41.68 -13.90
CA SER A 35 1.27 43.00 -14.31
C SER A 35 -0.25 43.03 -14.53
N LEU A 36 -0.84 44.23 -14.65
CA LEU A 36 -2.26 44.36 -15.00
C LEU A 36 -2.57 43.76 -16.37
N GLY A 37 -1.62 43.81 -17.32
CA GLY A 37 -1.77 43.22 -18.65
C GLY A 37 -1.81 41.69 -18.65
N ASP A 38 -1.23 41.04 -17.65
CA ASP A 38 -1.24 39.57 -17.53
C ASP A 38 -2.59 39.03 -17.01
N VAL A 39 -3.37 39.88 -16.36
CA VAL A 39 -4.62 39.49 -15.68
C VAL A 39 -5.87 40.11 -16.31
N MET A 40 -5.70 40.97 -17.30
CA MET A 40 -6.76 41.67 -18.02
C MET A 40 -6.54 41.56 -19.53
N ASP A 41 -7.58 41.15 -20.27
CA ASP A 41 -7.56 41.15 -21.73
C ASP A 41 -7.64 42.59 -22.26
N ALA A 42 -6.49 43.19 -22.53
CA ALA A 42 -6.38 44.57 -23.01
C ALA A 42 -7.21 44.81 -24.28
N THR A 43 -7.29 43.84 -25.19
CA THR A 43 -8.00 43.98 -26.47
C THR A 43 -9.50 44.03 -26.24
N LEU A 44 -10.02 43.14 -25.40
CA LEU A 44 -11.44 43.13 -25.03
C LEU A 44 -11.83 44.43 -24.32
N PHE A 45 -11.04 44.87 -23.35
CA PHE A 45 -11.34 46.08 -22.58
C PHE A 45 -11.19 47.35 -23.41
N GLN A 46 -10.22 47.42 -24.34
CA GLN A 46 -10.13 48.52 -25.30
C GLN A 46 -11.41 48.63 -26.13
N ASN A 47 -11.87 47.54 -26.75
CA ASN A 47 -13.10 47.55 -27.55
C ASN A 47 -14.34 47.99 -26.73
N ILE A 48 -14.45 47.55 -25.47
CA ILE A 48 -15.55 47.98 -24.59
C ILE A 48 -15.47 49.48 -24.30
N MET A 49 -14.26 50.01 -24.06
CA MET A 49 -14.05 51.43 -23.81
C MET A 49 -14.28 52.28 -25.06
N ASP A 50 -13.97 51.78 -26.26
CA ASP A 50 -14.24 52.47 -27.52
C ASP A 50 -15.74 52.75 -27.68
N TYR A 51 -16.58 51.73 -27.48
CA TYR A 51 -18.05 51.90 -27.51
C TYR A 51 -18.57 52.77 -26.37
N PHE A 52 -17.95 52.69 -25.19
CA PHE A 52 -18.33 53.54 -24.06
C PHE A 52 -18.04 55.02 -24.35
N TYR A 53 -16.88 55.31 -24.96
CA TYR A 53 -16.51 56.65 -25.36
C TYR A 53 -17.41 57.17 -26.49
N GLU A 54 -17.71 56.35 -27.51
CA GLU A 54 -18.64 56.72 -28.59
C GLU A 54 -20.03 57.11 -28.04
N LEU A 55 -20.50 56.40 -27.01
CA LEU A 55 -21.80 56.64 -26.40
C LEU A 55 -21.82 57.88 -25.48
N THR A 56 -20.74 58.11 -24.72
CA THR A 56 -20.77 59.07 -23.59
C THR A 56 -19.90 60.30 -23.81
N GLY A 57 -18.92 60.22 -24.69
CA GLY A 57 -17.83 61.19 -24.87
C GLY A 57 -16.87 61.26 -23.68
N ILE A 58 -16.98 60.38 -22.68
CA ILE A 58 -16.18 60.44 -21.46
C ILE A 58 -14.85 59.70 -21.67
N PRO A 59 -13.70 60.40 -21.57
CA PRO A 59 -12.41 59.78 -21.82
C PRO A 59 -12.04 58.78 -20.72
N VAL A 60 -11.21 57.81 -21.09
CA VAL A 60 -10.75 56.77 -20.16
C VAL A 60 -9.30 56.39 -20.42
N GLY A 61 -8.58 56.09 -19.34
CA GLY A 61 -7.28 55.45 -19.40
C GLY A 61 -7.19 54.35 -18.35
N ILE A 62 -6.76 53.15 -18.72
CA ILE A 62 -6.38 52.10 -17.75
C ILE A 62 -4.87 51.96 -17.82
N ILE A 63 -4.20 52.24 -16.72
CA ILE A 63 -2.74 52.26 -16.65
C ILE A 63 -2.28 51.37 -15.50
N ASP A 64 -1.29 50.53 -15.75
CA ASP A 64 -0.71 49.65 -14.74
C ASP A 64 0.23 50.41 -13.77
N MET A 65 0.75 49.72 -12.76
CA MET A 65 1.69 50.31 -11.79
C MET A 65 3.06 50.71 -12.38
N ASN A 66 3.41 50.19 -13.55
CA ASN A 66 4.65 50.51 -14.26
C ASN A 66 4.48 51.71 -15.23
N GLY A 67 3.26 52.24 -15.35
CA GLY A 67 2.93 53.32 -16.28
C GLY A 67 2.61 52.85 -17.69
N ASN A 68 2.49 51.54 -17.93
CA ASN A 68 2.05 51.02 -19.21
C ASN A 68 0.55 51.28 -19.39
N ILE A 69 0.21 51.84 -20.54
CA ILE A 69 -1.17 52.11 -20.93
C ILE A 69 -1.76 50.80 -21.43
N ILE A 70 -2.74 50.27 -20.71
CA ILE A 70 -3.46 49.04 -21.10
C ILE A 70 -4.67 49.38 -21.98
N VAL A 71 -5.37 50.45 -21.63
CA VAL A 71 -6.50 50.98 -22.42
C VAL A 71 -6.39 52.49 -22.47
N LYS A 72 -6.69 53.08 -23.62
CA LYS A 72 -6.73 54.53 -23.79
C LYS A 72 -7.77 54.89 -24.83
N GLU A 73 -8.69 55.77 -24.47
CA GLU A 73 -9.66 56.31 -25.41
C GLU A 73 -10.07 57.75 -25.03
N GLY A 74 -10.27 58.60 -26.03
CA GLY A 74 -10.70 59.99 -25.83
C GLY A 74 -9.67 60.95 -25.20
N TRP A 75 -8.37 60.62 -25.19
CA TRP A 75 -7.36 61.50 -24.59
C TRP A 75 -7.22 62.81 -25.35
N GLN A 76 -7.10 63.92 -24.61
CA GLN A 76 -7.17 65.27 -25.15
C GLN A 76 -5.88 65.71 -25.86
N ASP A 77 -6.00 66.55 -26.88
CA ASP A 77 -4.84 67.06 -27.62
C ASP A 77 -3.94 67.94 -26.76
N ILE A 78 -4.53 68.80 -25.92
CA ILE A 78 -3.78 69.67 -24.99
C ILE A 78 -2.92 68.82 -24.01
N CYS A 79 -3.55 67.73 -23.57
CA CYS A 79 -3.01 66.48 -23.08
C CYS A 79 -1.68 65.99 -23.65
N VAL A 80 -1.89 65.35 -24.80
CA VAL A 80 -0.95 64.46 -25.46
C VAL A 80 0.09 65.25 -26.23
N ASN A 81 -0.31 66.33 -26.91
CA ASN A 81 0.53 67.03 -27.88
C ASN A 81 1.25 68.25 -27.29
N PHE A 82 0.86 68.72 -26.10
CA PHE A 82 1.52 69.87 -25.45
C PHE A 82 2.09 69.48 -24.08
N HIS A 83 1.23 69.17 -23.11
CA HIS A 83 1.68 68.97 -21.73
C HIS A 83 2.62 67.77 -21.57
N ARG A 84 2.28 66.62 -22.16
CA ARG A 84 3.09 65.39 -22.04
C ARG A 84 4.31 65.35 -23.00
N LEU A 85 4.31 66.11 -24.10
CA LEU A 85 5.44 66.17 -25.04
C LEU A 85 6.55 67.13 -24.58
N ASN A 86 6.23 68.21 -23.87
CA ASN A 86 7.24 69.12 -23.36
C ASN A 86 7.79 68.66 -21.99
N PRO A 87 9.11 68.48 -21.83
CA PRO A 87 9.69 67.95 -20.60
C PRO A 87 9.37 68.77 -19.33
N ALA A 88 9.25 70.10 -19.44
CA ALA A 88 8.98 70.98 -18.31
C ALA A 88 7.52 70.86 -17.83
N SER A 89 6.56 70.89 -18.75
CA SER A 89 5.14 70.69 -18.41
C SER A 89 4.80 69.23 -18.11
N CYS A 90 5.55 68.26 -18.64
CA CYS A 90 5.33 66.84 -18.37
C CYS A 90 5.63 66.48 -16.91
N LYS A 91 6.56 67.22 -16.26
CA LYS A 91 6.79 67.11 -14.81
C LYS A 91 5.51 67.39 -14.02
N ASN A 92 4.71 68.38 -14.42
CA ASN A 92 3.42 68.67 -13.81
C ASN A 92 2.43 67.51 -13.98
N CYS A 93 2.44 66.83 -15.13
CA CYS A 93 1.61 65.64 -15.37
C CYS A 93 2.01 64.49 -14.44
N LEU A 94 3.31 64.14 -14.37
CA LEU A 94 3.80 63.04 -13.54
C LEU A 94 3.54 63.26 -12.05
N GLU A 95 3.73 64.50 -11.56
CA GLU A 95 3.40 64.85 -10.17
C GLU A 95 1.90 64.79 -9.90
N SER A 96 1.06 65.17 -10.88
CA SER A 96 -0.40 65.06 -10.76
C SER A 96 -0.87 63.61 -10.76
N ASP A 97 -0.31 62.77 -11.64
CA ASP A 97 -0.60 61.32 -11.74
C ASP A 97 -0.22 60.59 -10.43
N PHE A 98 0.84 61.03 -9.75
CA PHE A 98 1.22 60.52 -8.43
C PHE A 98 0.26 60.98 -7.32
N GLU A 99 -0.08 62.26 -7.24
CA GLU A 99 -0.94 62.79 -6.17
C GLU A 99 -2.39 62.29 -6.28
N ILE A 100 -2.90 62.15 -7.51
CA ILE A 100 -4.27 61.67 -7.72
C ILE A 100 -4.44 60.22 -7.27
N THR A 101 -3.41 59.38 -7.40
CA THR A 101 -3.47 57.94 -7.10
C THR A 101 -3.13 57.58 -5.64
N LYS A 102 -2.70 58.54 -4.84
CA LYS A 102 -2.12 58.29 -3.52
C LYS A 102 -3.16 57.98 -2.44
N GLY A 103 -3.27 56.72 -2.00
CA GLY A 103 -4.11 56.35 -0.86
C GLY A 103 -5.62 56.43 -1.16
N ILE A 104 -6.03 55.97 -2.35
CA ILE A 104 -7.44 55.70 -2.65
C ILE A 104 -7.73 54.24 -2.26
N GLU A 105 -8.81 54.00 -1.52
CA GLU A 105 -9.24 52.64 -1.16
C GLU A 105 -10.08 51.98 -2.27
N VAL A 106 -10.27 50.67 -2.19
CA VAL A 106 -11.11 49.91 -3.14
C VAL A 106 -12.55 50.44 -3.12
N GLY A 107 -13.09 50.75 -4.30
CA GLY A 107 -14.44 51.30 -4.46
C GLY A 107 -14.54 52.82 -4.28
N GLU A 108 -13.43 53.49 -3.95
CA GLU A 108 -13.35 54.94 -3.89
C GLU A 108 -12.66 55.52 -5.13
N TYR A 109 -12.81 56.83 -5.34
CA TYR A 109 -12.08 57.55 -6.37
C TYR A 109 -11.66 58.93 -5.85
N ARG A 110 -10.61 59.48 -6.45
CA ARG A 110 -10.15 60.85 -6.15
C ARG A 110 -10.28 61.72 -7.38
N SER A 111 -10.97 62.84 -7.22
CA SER A 111 -10.95 63.94 -8.19
C SER A 111 -9.85 64.92 -7.82
N TYR A 112 -9.05 65.32 -8.81
CA TYR A 112 -7.91 66.19 -8.64
C TYR A 112 -7.83 67.16 -9.82
N LYS A 113 -7.61 68.45 -9.52
CA LYS A 113 -7.28 69.42 -10.56
C LYS A 113 -5.78 69.37 -10.78
N CYS A 114 -5.35 68.91 -11.94
CA CYS A 114 -3.95 68.71 -12.25
C CYS A 114 -3.17 70.02 -12.23
N LYS A 115 -1.84 69.93 -12.13
CA LYS A 115 -0.96 71.10 -12.14
C LYS A 115 -0.97 71.89 -13.46
N ASN A 116 -1.60 71.36 -14.50
CA ASN A 116 -1.90 72.09 -15.75
C ASN A 116 -3.37 72.55 -15.82
N ASN A 117 -4.04 72.65 -14.68
CA ASN A 117 -5.35 73.29 -14.47
C ASN A 117 -6.55 72.59 -15.15
N LEU A 118 -6.44 71.30 -15.42
CA LEU A 118 -7.53 70.44 -15.93
C LEU A 118 -7.99 69.44 -14.86
N TRP A 119 -9.26 69.01 -14.89
CA TRP A 119 -9.74 67.97 -13.98
C TRP A 119 -9.37 66.58 -14.47
N ASP A 120 -8.94 65.75 -13.52
CA ASP A 120 -8.66 64.33 -13.70
C ASP A 120 -9.20 63.57 -12.49
N ILE A 121 -9.55 62.30 -12.68
CA ILE A 121 -10.10 61.43 -11.64
C ILE A 121 -9.48 60.04 -11.76
N ALA A 122 -9.05 59.46 -10.65
CA ALA A 122 -8.54 58.09 -10.62
C ALA A 122 -9.33 57.20 -9.66
N THR A 123 -9.55 55.94 -10.05
CA THR A 123 -9.98 54.84 -9.16
C THR A 123 -9.00 53.68 -9.30
N PRO A 124 -8.55 53.05 -8.21
CA PRO A 124 -7.58 51.97 -8.27
C PRO A 124 -8.20 50.63 -8.70
N ILE A 125 -7.39 49.80 -9.35
CA ILE A 125 -7.66 48.38 -9.61
C ILE A 125 -6.78 47.57 -8.69
N TYR A 126 -7.39 46.66 -7.92
CA TYR A 126 -6.70 45.79 -6.96
C TYR A 126 -6.82 44.32 -7.35
N LEU A 127 -5.88 43.49 -6.93
CA LEU A 127 -5.95 42.04 -7.03
C LEU A 127 -5.56 41.49 -5.66
N GLY A 128 -6.56 41.01 -4.90
CA GLY A 128 -6.41 40.84 -3.45
C GLY A 128 -5.93 42.15 -2.79
N ASN A 129 -4.83 42.08 -2.04
CA ASN A 129 -4.23 43.26 -1.37
C ASN A 129 -3.24 44.06 -2.25
N GLN A 130 -2.92 43.58 -3.45
CA GLN A 130 -1.97 44.24 -4.34
C GLN A 130 -2.70 45.21 -5.28
N ARG A 131 -2.22 46.45 -5.36
CA ARG A 131 -2.69 47.42 -6.35
C ARG A 131 -2.04 47.13 -7.70
N MET A 132 -2.85 46.95 -8.73
CA MET A 132 -2.40 46.54 -10.07
C MET A 132 -2.33 47.72 -11.06
N GLY A 133 -3.13 48.75 -10.83
CA GLY A 133 -3.18 49.93 -11.70
C GLY A 133 -4.33 50.86 -11.33
N HIS A 134 -4.70 51.74 -12.24
CA HIS A 134 -5.78 52.71 -12.05
C HIS A 134 -6.59 52.89 -13.34
N ILE A 135 -7.88 53.18 -13.15
CA ILE A 135 -8.74 53.72 -14.20
C ILE A 135 -8.79 55.23 -14.00
N TYR A 136 -8.47 55.96 -15.04
CA TYR A 136 -8.49 57.41 -15.13
C TYR A 136 -9.70 57.88 -15.92
N LEU A 137 -10.34 58.94 -15.44
CA LEU A 137 -11.32 59.75 -16.14
C LEU A 137 -10.77 61.17 -16.21
N GLY A 138 -10.24 61.52 -17.37
CA GLY A 138 -9.61 62.80 -17.60
C GLY A 138 -9.14 62.96 -19.03
N GLN A 139 -8.99 64.18 -19.54
CA GLN A 139 -9.02 65.44 -18.79
C GLN A 139 -10.16 66.34 -19.29
N PHE A 140 -10.77 67.12 -18.39
CA PHE A 140 -12.00 67.86 -18.68
C PHE A 140 -12.16 69.13 -17.83
N PHE A 141 -13.21 69.91 -18.13
CA PHE A 141 -13.74 70.97 -17.28
C PHE A 141 -15.17 70.69 -16.85
N TYR A 142 -15.59 71.18 -15.68
CA TYR A 142 -17.01 71.17 -15.35
C TYR A 142 -17.79 72.22 -16.16
N THR A 143 -19.06 71.92 -16.41
CA THR A 143 -19.98 72.87 -17.08
C THR A 143 -20.34 74.07 -16.21
N ASP A 144 -20.13 74.00 -14.90
CA ASP A 144 -20.44 75.05 -13.92
C ASP A 144 -19.23 75.92 -13.53
N GLU A 145 -18.07 75.73 -14.16
CA GLU A 145 -16.86 76.52 -13.91
C GLU A 145 -16.43 77.35 -15.12
N SER A 146 -15.82 78.50 -14.86
CA SER A 146 -15.18 79.34 -15.87
C SER A 146 -13.73 78.91 -16.10
N ILE A 147 -13.30 78.87 -17.37
CA ILE A 147 -11.90 78.60 -17.72
C ILE A 147 -11.07 79.87 -17.48
N ASP A 148 -9.92 79.72 -16.82
CA ASP A 148 -8.92 80.76 -16.63
C ASP A 148 -8.03 80.84 -17.87
N TYR A 149 -8.47 81.62 -18.87
CA TYR A 149 -7.75 81.77 -20.13
C TYR A 149 -6.38 82.45 -19.95
N ASP A 150 -6.25 83.36 -19.00
CA ASP A 150 -4.99 84.05 -18.70
C ASP A 150 -3.94 83.05 -18.19
N TYR A 151 -4.35 82.09 -17.36
CA TYR A 151 -3.47 80.99 -16.92
C TYR A 151 -2.92 80.19 -18.11
N PHE A 152 -3.78 79.78 -19.05
CA PHE A 152 -3.36 78.97 -20.20
C PHE A 152 -2.48 79.75 -21.18
N GLN A 153 -2.77 81.03 -21.42
CA GLN A 153 -1.90 81.89 -22.23
C GLN A 153 -0.52 82.10 -21.60
N ASN A 154 -0.47 82.34 -20.29
CA ASN A 154 0.80 82.45 -19.57
C ASN A 154 1.56 81.13 -19.59
N GLN A 155 0.87 79.99 -19.45
CA GLN A 155 1.46 78.67 -19.53
C GLN A 155 2.05 78.37 -20.92
N ALA A 156 1.37 78.79 -22.00
CA ALA A 156 1.90 78.67 -23.36
C ALA A 156 3.21 79.45 -23.53
N ARG A 157 3.28 80.67 -22.99
CA ARG A 157 4.49 81.50 -23.02
C ARG A 157 5.62 80.93 -22.16
N GLU A 158 5.28 80.43 -20.97
CA GLU A 158 6.23 79.83 -20.02
C GLU A 158 6.91 78.59 -20.59
N PHE A 159 6.12 77.68 -21.20
CA PHE A 159 6.64 76.42 -21.74
C PHE A 159 7.01 76.48 -23.23
N GLY A 160 6.79 77.62 -23.89
CA GLY A 160 7.13 77.85 -25.29
C GLY A 160 6.24 77.08 -26.28
N PHE A 161 4.96 76.93 -25.97
CA PHE A 161 3.97 76.35 -26.88
C PHE A 161 3.60 77.32 -28.00
N ASP A 162 3.16 76.79 -29.14
CA ASP A 162 2.42 77.57 -30.13
C ASP A 162 1.09 78.00 -29.51
N GLU A 163 0.97 79.30 -29.19
CA GLU A 163 -0.18 79.85 -28.47
C GLU A 163 -1.48 79.64 -29.25
N GLU A 164 -1.49 79.77 -30.57
CA GLU A 164 -2.71 79.58 -31.38
C GLU A 164 -3.14 78.10 -31.37
N ALA A 165 -2.20 77.19 -31.61
CA ALA A 165 -2.48 75.76 -31.61
C ALA A 165 -2.86 75.22 -30.21
N TYR A 166 -2.24 75.76 -29.16
CA TYR A 166 -2.49 75.39 -27.78
C TYR A 166 -3.86 75.85 -27.29
N MET A 167 -4.24 77.10 -27.60
CA MET A 167 -5.57 77.62 -27.25
C MET A 167 -6.67 76.93 -28.06
N ALA A 168 -6.41 76.56 -29.33
CA ALA A 168 -7.33 75.72 -30.11
C ALA A 168 -7.50 74.33 -29.48
N ALA A 169 -6.43 73.74 -28.93
CA ALA A 169 -6.52 72.48 -28.21
C ALA A 169 -7.27 72.61 -26.88
N LEU A 170 -7.15 73.75 -26.18
CA LEU A 170 -7.91 74.06 -24.97
C LEU A 170 -9.42 74.12 -25.23
N GLU A 171 -9.84 74.76 -26.32
CA GLU A 171 -11.26 74.87 -26.70
C GLU A 171 -11.90 73.51 -27.04
N ARG A 172 -11.10 72.51 -27.42
CA ARG A 172 -11.57 71.14 -27.67
C ARG A 172 -11.73 70.29 -26.41
N VAL A 173 -11.26 70.76 -25.26
CA VAL A 173 -11.37 70.01 -23.99
C VAL A 173 -12.85 69.83 -23.62
N PRO A 174 -13.31 68.58 -23.37
CA PRO A 174 -14.70 68.31 -23.10
C PRO A 174 -15.15 68.94 -21.78
N ARG A 175 -16.44 69.30 -21.74
CA ARG A 175 -17.11 69.82 -20.56
C ARG A 175 -18.18 68.86 -20.08
N PHE A 176 -18.11 68.47 -18.82
CA PHE A 176 -19.07 67.55 -18.21
C PHE A 176 -19.82 68.19 -17.05
N SER A 177 -21.08 67.79 -16.86
CA SER A 177 -21.79 68.09 -15.61
C SER A 177 -21.27 67.21 -14.48
N ARG A 178 -21.36 67.69 -13.23
CA ARG A 178 -21.00 66.89 -12.04
C ARG A 178 -21.72 65.54 -12.03
N ARG A 179 -23.00 65.52 -12.43
CA ARG A 179 -23.80 64.29 -12.53
C ARG A 179 -23.26 63.29 -13.55
N GLN A 180 -22.78 63.74 -14.71
CA GLN A 180 -22.18 62.85 -15.72
C GLN A 180 -20.91 62.19 -15.16
N VAL A 181 -20.05 63.00 -14.55
CA VAL A 181 -18.80 62.54 -13.92
C VAL A 181 -19.09 61.55 -12.79
N GLU A 182 -20.01 61.87 -11.87
CA GLU A 182 -20.41 60.96 -10.79
C GLU A 182 -20.98 59.63 -11.33
N THR A 183 -21.75 59.66 -12.41
CA THR A 183 -22.33 58.46 -13.02
C THR A 183 -21.24 57.60 -13.65
N ALA A 184 -20.31 58.22 -14.39
CA ALA A 184 -19.17 57.52 -14.98
C ALA A 184 -18.24 56.93 -13.91
N MET A 185 -17.97 57.66 -12.82
CA MET A 185 -17.15 57.14 -11.73
C MET A 185 -17.83 56.01 -10.97
N LYS A 186 -19.15 56.02 -10.81
CA LYS A 186 -19.91 54.85 -10.29
C LYS A 186 -19.79 53.64 -11.21
N PHE A 187 -19.74 53.85 -12.53
CA PHE A 187 -19.49 52.79 -13.49
C PHE A 187 -18.05 52.27 -13.40
N TYR A 188 -17.04 53.15 -13.45
CA TYR A 188 -15.63 52.78 -13.40
C TYR A 188 -15.21 52.12 -12.08
N THR A 189 -15.71 52.59 -10.93
CA THR A 189 -15.45 51.93 -9.64
C THR A 189 -16.01 50.50 -9.60
N LYS A 190 -17.25 50.29 -10.09
CA LYS A 190 -17.84 48.95 -10.21
C LYS A 190 -17.08 48.07 -11.20
N MET A 191 -16.64 48.65 -12.32
CA MET A 191 -15.83 47.95 -13.30
C MET A 191 -14.47 47.53 -12.73
N ALA A 192 -13.78 48.42 -12.01
CA ALA A 192 -12.53 48.10 -11.31
C ALA A 192 -12.72 46.91 -10.35
N SER A 193 -13.78 46.93 -9.53
CA SER A 193 -14.10 45.81 -8.64
C SER A 193 -14.40 44.51 -9.39
N TYR A 194 -15.08 44.57 -10.54
CA TYR A 194 -15.36 43.39 -11.35
C TYR A 194 -14.09 42.80 -11.97
N ILE A 195 -13.20 43.63 -12.50
CA ILE A 195 -11.88 43.23 -13.00
C ILE A 195 -11.11 42.52 -11.87
N SER A 196 -11.02 43.15 -10.69
CA SER A 196 -10.39 42.55 -9.51
C SER A 196 -10.89 41.14 -9.21
N GLN A 197 -12.21 40.96 -9.18
CA GLN A 197 -12.85 39.70 -8.80
C GLN A 197 -12.63 38.60 -9.83
N LEU A 198 -12.81 38.92 -11.11
CA LEU A 198 -12.68 37.96 -12.20
C LEU A 198 -11.24 37.47 -12.32
N SER A 199 -10.28 38.41 -12.30
CA SER A 199 -8.85 38.10 -12.34
C SER A 199 -8.42 37.24 -11.15
N PHE A 200 -8.87 37.56 -9.93
CA PHE A 200 -8.57 36.76 -8.74
C PHE A 200 -9.11 35.33 -8.85
N THR A 201 -10.35 35.18 -9.30
CA THR A 201 -11.00 33.87 -9.46
C THR A 201 -10.26 33.00 -10.47
N ASN A 202 -9.87 33.57 -11.63
CA ASN A 202 -9.14 32.85 -12.67
C ASN A 202 -7.76 32.37 -12.19
N ILE A 203 -7.02 33.23 -11.48
CA ILE A 203 -5.72 32.87 -10.91
C ILE A 203 -5.87 31.72 -9.91
N LYS A 204 -6.85 31.82 -9.01
CA LYS A 204 -7.10 30.77 -8.02
C LYS A 204 -7.45 29.44 -8.66
N ILE A 205 -8.30 29.43 -9.70
CA ILE A 205 -8.61 28.23 -10.48
C ILE A 205 -7.34 27.65 -11.11
N HIS A 206 -6.53 28.48 -11.77
CA HIS A 206 -5.28 28.02 -12.37
C HIS A 206 -4.30 27.43 -11.35
N GLN A 207 -4.16 28.05 -10.18
CA GLN A 207 -3.33 27.52 -9.09
C GLN A 207 -3.84 26.16 -8.59
N THR A 208 -5.14 26.06 -8.31
CA THR A 208 -5.76 24.78 -7.90
C THR A 208 -5.62 23.71 -8.99
N MET A 209 -5.67 24.06 -10.28
CA MET A 209 -5.42 23.13 -11.38
C MET A 209 -3.97 22.61 -11.39
N ILE A 210 -2.99 23.48 -11.12
CA ILE A 210 -1.58 23.09 -11.02
C ILE A 210 -1.37 22.16 -9.82
N GLU A 211 -1.95 22.49 -8.66
CA GLU A 211 -1.90 21.63 -7.47
C GLU A 211 -2.51 20.26 -7.73
N LEU A 212 -3.69 20.23 -8.36
CA LEU A 212 -4.34 18.98 -8.75
C LEU A 212 -3.48 18.17 -9.72
N TYR A 213 -2.88 18.81 -10.73
CA TYR A 213 -1.97 18.16 -11.66
C TYR A 213 -0.75 17.56 -10.97
N ASN A 214 -0.16 18.26 -10.00
CA ASN A 214 0.96 17.76 -9.21
C ASN A 214 0.57 16.55 -8.35
N VAL A 215 -0.59 16.59 -7.71
CA VAL A 215 -1.13 15.45 -6.95
C VAL A 215 -1.39 14.25 -7.86
N MET A 216 -1.97 14.46 -9.04
CA MET A 216 -2.19 13.39 -10.03
C MET A 216 -0.89 12.77 -10.51
N ASN A 217 0.13 13.58 -10.80
CA ASN A 217 1.45 13.08 -11.21
C ASN A 217 2.13 12.28 -10.10
N PHE A 218 2.06 12.76 -8.85
CA PHE A 218 2.59 12.04 -7.70
C PHE A 218 1.87 10.69 -7.51
N GLN A 219 0.55 10.66 -7.62
CA GLN A 219 -0.23 9.42 -7.52
C GLN A 219 0.14 8.42 -8.63
N ASN A 220 0.28 8.88 -9.88
CA ASN A 220 0.72 8.02 -10.99
C ASN A 220 2.13 7.46 -10.75
N ALA A 221 3.07 8.29 -10.30
CA ALA A 221 4.42 7.84 -9.97
C ALA A 221 4.44 6.82 -8.82
N LEU A 222 3.58 6.97 -7.80
CA LEU A 222 3.42 5.99 -6.73
C LEU A 222 2.90 4.65 -7.25
N MET A 223 1.88 4.67 -8.12
CA MET A 223 1.32 3.45 -8.71
C MET A 223 2.33 2.72 -9.59
N ASP A 224 3.14 3.46 -10.37
CA ASP A 224 4.18 2.88 -11.24
C ASP A 224 5.41 2.37 -10.47
N ALA A 225 5.67 2.90 -9.26
CA ALA A 225 6.72 2.38 -8.39
C ALA A 225 6.39 1.00 -7.80
N VAL A 226 5.12 0.60 -7.78
CA VAL A 226 4.69 -0.73 -7.32
C VAL A 226 4.93 -1.75 -8.43
N PRO A 227 5.79 -2.77 -8.23
CA PRO A 227 6.14 -3.76 -9.26
C PRO A 227 5.06 -4.85 -9.38
N SER A 228 3.79 -4.44 -9.42
CA SER A 228 2.64 -5.34 -9.54
C SER A 228 1.57 -4.65 -10.36
N PRO A 229 0.85 -5.36 -11.25
CA PRO A 229 -0.27 -4.79 -11.98
C PRO A 229 -1.32 -4.19 -11.04
N ILE A 230 -1.58 -2.89 -11.20
CA ILE A 230 -2.66 -2.17 -10.52
C ILE A 230 -3.66 -1.70 -11.58
N PHE A 231 -4.95 -1.91 -11.34
CA PHE A 231 -6.03 -1.38 -12.17
C PHE A 231 -7.14 -0.79 -11.32
N TYR A 232 -7.92 0.12 -11.89
CA TYR A 232 -9.11 0.64 -11.25
C TYR A 232 -10.25 0.85 -12.25
N LYS A 233 -11.48 0.63 -11.78
CA LYS A 233 -12.72 0.70 -12.57
C LYS A 233 -13.74 1.56 -11.86
N ASN A 234 -14.66 2.16 -12.60
CA ASN A 234 -15.82 2.84 -12.01
C ASN A 234 -16.86 1.83 -11.49
N LYS A 235 -17.94 2.34 -10.88
CA LYS A 235 -19.07 1.53 -10.38
C LYS A 235 -19.78 0.68 -11.43
N ASP A 236 -19.67 1.05 -12.71
CA ASP A 236 -20.22 0.32 -13.85
C ASP A 236 -19.21 -0.71 -14.41
N LEU A 237 -18.10 -0.93 -13.68
CA LEU A 237 -17.02 -1.87 -14.00
C LEU A 237 -16.31 -1.59 -15.32
N VAL A 238 -16.29 -0.31 -15.71
CA VAL A 238 -15.52 0.22 -16.84
C VAL A 238 -14.14 0.64 -16.35
N TYR A 239 -13.08 0.23 -17.04
CA TYR A 239 -11.72 0.61 -16.70
C TYR A 239 -11.51 2.12 -16.80
N LEU A 240 -11.02 2.71 -15.72
CA LEU A 240 -10.60 4.11 -15.66
C LEU A 240 -9.09 4.26 -15.89
N GLY A 241 -8.32 3.22 -15.55
CA GLY A 241 -6.88 3.17 -15.78
C GLY A 241 -6.19 2.06 -14.98
N GLY A 242 -4.86 2.11 -14.98
CA GLY A 242 -3.96 1.21 -14.30
C GLY A 242 -2.53 1.73 -14.34
N ASN A 243 -1.62 1.06 -13.66
CA ASN A 243 -0.20 1.40 -13.72
C ASN A 243 0.48 0.77 -14.95
N LYS A 244 1.72 1.17 -15.22
CA LYS A 244 2.51 0.65 -16.34
C LYS A 244 2.67 -0.87 -16.30
N THR A 245 2.84 -1.46 -15.11
CA THR A 245 2.95 -2.91 -14.96
C THR A 245 1.65 -3.63 -15.35
N PHE A 246 0.49 -3.01 -15.15
CA PHE A 246 -0.78 -3.55 -15.62
C PHE A 246 -0.90 -3.51 -17.14
N GLU A 247 -0.51 -2.40 -17.77
CA GLU A 247 -0.45 -2.27 -19.23
C GLU A 247 0.44 -3.34 -19.86
N GLU A 248 1.62 -3.56 -19.29
CA GLU A 248 2.56 -4.60 -19.71
C GLU A 248 1.98 -6.01 -19.52
N ALA A 249 1.23 -6.24 -18.44
CA ALA A 249 0.63 -7.53 -18.14
C ALA A 249 -0.51 -7.91 -19.13
N ILE A 250 -1.36 -6.94 -19.50
CA ILE A 250 -2.46 -7.17 -20.45
C ILE A 250 -2.02 -6.97 -21.91
N GLY A 251 -0.89 -6.29 -22.15
CA GLY A 251 -0.37 -6.01 -23.49
C GLY A 251 -1.15 -4.95 -24.27
N LEU A 252 -1.81 -4.01 -23.57
CA LEU A 252 -2.65 -2.96 -24.17
C LEU A 252 -2.22 -1.57 -23.68
N ALA A 253 -2.26 -0.57 -24.56
CA ALA A 253 -2.04 0.82 -24.18
C ALA A 253 -3.29 1.41 -23.50
N PRO A 254 -3.16 2.48 -22.69
CA PRO A 254 -4.29 3.16 -22.05
C PRO A 254 -5.48 3.45 -22.97
N SER A 255 -5.20 3.93 -24.19
CA SER A 255 -6.23 4.25 -25.19
C SER A 255 -7.07 3.06 -25.63
N ASP A 256 -6.56 1.83 -25.43
CA ASP A 256 -7.17 0.61 -25.92
C ASP A 256 -8.02 -0.11 -24.87
N TYR A 257 -7.93 0.25 -23.59
CA TYR A 257 -8.74 -0.38 -22.53
C TYR A 257 -9.51 0.62 -21.66
N ILE A 258 -9.07 1.87 -21.54
CA ILE A 258 -9.83 2.89 -20.80
C ILE A 258 -11.18 3.11 -21.48
N GLY A 259 -12.25 3.12 -20.69
CA GLY A 259 -13.62 3.21 -21.20
C GLY A 259 -14.22 1.87 -21.65
N LYS A 260 -13.49 0.76 -21.54
CA LYS A 260 -13.97 -0.59 -21.85
C LYS A 260 -14.24 -1.43 -20.60
N THR A 261 -14.95 -2.53 -20.78
CA THR A 261 -15.21 -3.54 -19.73
C THR A 261 -14.21 -4.69 -19.82
N VAL A 262 -14.21 -5.59 -18.82
CA VAL A 262 -13.37 -6.80 -18.85
C VAL A 262 -13.70 -7.73 -20.02
N PHE A 263 -14.95 -7.72 -20.49
CA PHE A 263 -15.37 -8.52 -21.64
C PHE A 263 -14.77 -8.05 -22.96
N ASP A 264 -14.32 -6.80 -23.04
CA ASP A 264 -13.72 -6.23 -24.25
C ASP A 264 -12.22 -6.53 -24.36
N ILE A 265 -11.57 -6.93 -23.26
CA ILE A 265 -10.11 -7.06 -23.17
C ILE A 265 -9.64 -8.45 -22.72
N SER A 266 -10.53 -9.38 -22.44
CA SER A 266 -10.21 -10.73 -21.96
C SER A 266 -11.08 -11.78 -22.64
N SER A 267 -10.63 -13.05 -22.62
CA SER A 267 -11.46 -14.15 -23.10
C SER A 267 -12.75 -14.25 -22.28
N ARG A 268 -13.82 -14.73 -22.90
CA ARG A 268 -15.14 -14.77 -22.27
C ARG A 268 -15.16 -15.50 -20.93
N GLU A 269 -14.52 -16.67 -20.86
CA GLU A 269 -14.42 -17.48 -19.64
C GLU A 269 -13.72 -16.72 -18.49
N LEU A 270 -12.60 -16.06 -18.77
CA LEU A 270 -11.87 -15.26 -17.78
C LEU A 270 -12.65 -13.99 -17.40
N ALA A 271 -13.26 -13.33 -18.39
CA ALA A 271 -14.05 -12.13 -18.19
C ALA A 271 -15.26 -12.38 -17.28
N GLU A 272 -15.96 -13.50 -17.44
CA GLU A 272 -17.07 -13.91 -16.57
C GLU A 272 -16.61 -14.10 -15.12
N ALA A 273 -15.49 -14.79 -14.90
CA ALA A 273 -14.94 -14.99 -13.56
C ALA A 273 -14.52 -13.67 -12.89
N TYR A 274 -13.82 -12.80 -13.61
CA TYR A 274 -13.39 -11.50 -13.08
C TYR A 274 -14.56 -10.56 -12.83
N HIS A 275 -15.54 -10.52 -13.75
CA HIS A 275 -16.73 -9.70 -13.61
C HIS A 275 -17.55 -10.12 -12.39
N GLN A 276 -17.75 -11.42 -12.18
CA GLN A 276 -18.49 -11.93 -11.04
C GLN A 276 -17.83 -11.53 -9.71
N ALA A 277 -16.49 -11.65 -9.61
CA ALA A 277 -15.74 -11.23 -8.43
C ALA A 277 -15.87 -9.70 -8.19
N ASP A 278 -15.77 -8.90 -9.25
CA ASP A 278 -15.90 -7.43 -9.17
C ASP A 278 -17.33 -7.02 -8.72
N VAL A 279 -18.37 -7.68 -9.24
CA VAL A 279 -19.78 -7.47 -8.84
C VAL A 279 -19.99 -7.87 -7.37
N GLU A 280 -19.39 -8.97 -6.92
CA GLU A 280 -19.47 -9.40 -5.53
C GLU A 280 -18.81 -8.38 -4.60
N LEU A 281 -17.62 -7.87 -4.95
CA LEU A 281 -16.93 -6.83 -4.18
C LEU A 281 -17.78 -5.57 -4.02
N LEU A 282 -18.43 -5.10 -5.10
CA LEU A 282 -19.32 -3.94 -5.05
C LEU A 282 -20.54 -4.18 -4.14
N LYS A 283 -21.03 -5.42 -4.06
CA LYS A 283 -22.15 -5.81 -3.19
C LYS A 283 -21.75 -5.92 -1.73
N THR A 284 -20.66 -6.62 -1.42
CA THR A 284 -20.24 -6.89 -0.04
C THR A 284 -19.50 -5.72 0.59
N LYS A 285 -18.83 -4.89 -0.23
CA LYS A 285 -17.96 -3.78 0.20
C LYS A 285 -16.79 -4.21 1.10
N THR A 286 -16.49 -5.51 1.14
CA THR A 286 -15.37 -6.07 1.90
C THR A 286 -14.19 -6.34 0.98
N PRO A 287 -12.96 -5.96 1.34
CA PRO A 287 -11.78 -6.29 0.55
C PRO A 287 -11.70 -7.78 0.26
N GLN A 288 -11.39 -8.13 -0.99
CA GLN A 288 -11.28 -9.51 -1.44
C GLN A 288 -9.82 -9.89 -1.67
N VAL A 289 -9.46 -11.09 -1.22
CA VAL A 289 -8.16 -11.73 -1.47
C VAL A 289 -8.42 -13.16 -1.90
N TYR A 290 -8.07 -13.51 -3.14
CA TYR A 290 -8.19 -14.87 -3.67
C TYR A 290 -7.06 -15.18 -4.64
N ASP A 291 -6.66 -16.44 -4.71
CA ASP A 291 -5.68 -16.93 -5.67
C ASP A 291 -6.35 -17.43 -6.96
N PHE A 292 -5.66 -17.27 -8.08
CA PHE A 292 -6.16 -17.65 -9.39
C PHE A 292 -5.01 -18.06 -10.31
N GLN A 293 -5.25 -19.02 -11.20
CA GLN A 293 -4.29 -19.37 -12.24
C GLN A 293 -4.60 -18.58 -13.51
N ILE A 294 -3.62 -17.80 -13.97
CA ILE A 294 -3.72 -17.03 -15.21
C ILE A 294 -2.66 -17.49 -16.20
N VAL A 295 -2.96 -17.37 -17.48
CA VAL A 295 -1.96 -17.47 -18.54
C VAL A 295 -1.49 -16.05 -18.85
N SER A 296 -0.19 -15.78 -18.70
CA SER A 296 0.38 -14.48 -19.05
C SER A 296 0.23 -14.19 -20.54
N SER A 297 0.40 -12.93 -20.94
CA SER A 297 0.49 -12.51 -22.35
C SER A 297 1.60 -13.26 -23.13
N THR A 298 2.61 -13.76 -22.42
CA THR A 298 3.70 -14.59 -22.96
C THR A 298 3.40 -16.10 -23.01
N GLY A 299 2.18 -16.52 -22.65
CA GLY A 299 1.75 -17.92 -22.67
C GLY A 299 2.20 -18.76 -21.48
N LYS A 300 2.76 -18.16 -20.42
CA LYS A 300 3.20 -18.87 -19.21
C LYS A 300 2.08 -18.94 -18.18
N ASN A 301 1.87 -20.10 -17.58
CA ASN A 301 0.99 -20.22 -16.43
C ASN A 301 1.60 -19.52 -15.22
N LYS A 302 0.82 -18.63 -14.61
CA LYS A 302 1.18 -17.91 -13.39
C LYS A 302 0.11 -18.14 -12.33
N CYS A 303 0.54 -18.34 -11.09
CA CYS A 303 -0.35 -18.26 -9.95
C CYS A 303 -0.33 -16.83 -9.43
N VAL A 304 -1.48 -16.19 -9.37
CA VAL A 304 -1.61 -14.81 -8.89
C VAL A 304 -2.56 -14.70 -7.72
N ILE A 305 -2.36 -13.69 -6.88
CA ILE A 305 -3.34 -13.24 -5.88
C ILE A 305 -3.94 -11.93 -6.38
N PHE A 306 -5.27 -11.86 -6.39
CA PHE A 306 -6.00 -10.62 -6.59
C PHE A 306 -6.32 -10.00 -5.23
N ASN A 307 -5.83 -8.78 -4.98
CA ASN A 307 -6.22 -7.95 -3.84
C ASN A 307 -7.09 -6.81 -4.36
N LYS A 308 -8.37 -6.78 -3.98
CA LYS A 308 -9.31 -5.78 -4.49
C LYS A 308 -10.05 -5.06 -3.37
N ALA A 309 -10.27 -3.76 -3.54
CA ALA A 309 -11.00 -2.90 -2.62
C ALA A 309 -11.89 -1.89 -3.36
N ILE A 310 -12.89 -1.35 -2.69
CA ILE A 310 -13.69 -0.23 -3.22
C ILE A 310 -12.99 1.11 -2.93
N PHE A 311 -13.30 2.13 -3.73
CA PHE A 311 -13.02 3.52 -3.39
C PHE A 311 -14.30 4.37 -3.52
N THR A 312 -14.35 5.47 -2.79
CA THR A 312 -15.55 6.32 -2.66
C THR A 312 -15.34 7.70 -3.27
N ASP A 313 -16.43 8.36 -3.61
CA ASP A 313 -16.43 9.77 -4.02
C ASP A 313 -16.49 10.72 -2.82
N GLN A 314 -16.61 12.03 -3.08
CA GLN A 314 -16.68 13.06 -2.04
C GLN A 314 -17.93 12.95 -1.15
N ALA A 315 -19.01 12.31 -1.63
CA ALA A 315 -20.22 12.07 -0.85
C ALA A 315 -20.12 10.81 0.02
N GLY A 316 -19.01 10.06 -0.09
CA GLY A 316 -18.84 8.76 0.57
C GLY A 316 -19.53 7.61 -0.16
N GLU A 317 -20.07 7.85 -1.36
CA GLU A 317 -20.71 6.84 -2.18
C GLU A 317 -19.68 6.04 -2.97
N VAL A 318 -20.00 4.78 -3.30
CA VAL A 318 -19.06 3.91 -4.02
C VAL A 318 -18.83 4.45 -5.43
N ALA A 319 -17.59 4.87 -5.68
CA ALA A 319 -17.18 5.38 -6.98
C ALA A 319 -16.66 4.27 -7.91
N GLY A 320 -16.09 3.21 -7.33
CA GLY A 320 -15.53 2.10 -8.11
C GLY A 320 -14.70 1.13 -7.29
N ILE A 321 -13.84 0.38 -7.99
CA ILE A 321 -12.92 -0.59 -7.40
C ILE A 321 -11.48 -0.35 -7.84
N ILE A 322 -10.53 -0.72 -6.99
CA ILE A 322 -9.11 -0.80 -7.29
C ILE A 322 -8.63 -2.23 -7.00
N GLY A 323 -7.80 -2.77 -7.88
CA GLY A 323 -7.27 -4.12 -7.79
C GLY A 323 -5.76 -4.16 -8.02
N VAL A 324 -5.08 -5.01 -7.26
CA VAL A 324 -3.65 -5.32 -7.40
C VAL A 324 -3.51 -6.82 -7.67
N ILE A 325 -2.69 -7.18 -8.66
CA ILE A 325 -2.40 -8.57 -9.04
C ILE A 325 -0.97 -8.89 -8.59
N GLN A 326 -0.80 -9.83 -7.67
CA GLN A 326 0.51 -10.26 -7.20
C GLN A 326 0.87 -11.61 -7.79
N ASP A 327 2.02 -11.73 -8.45
CA ASP A 327 2.54 -13.01 -8.91
C ASP A 327 3.17 -13.77 -7.73
N ILE A 328 2.62 -14.93 -7.41
CA ILE A 328 3.06 -15.81 -6.32
C ILE A 328 3.59 -17.15 -6.85
N THR A 329 3.88 -17.24 -8.15
CA THR A 329 4.29 -18.49 -8.81
C THR A 329 5.56 -19.06 -8.18
N GLU A 330 6.60 -18.23 -8.05
CA GLU A 330 7.88 -18.65 -7.45
C GLU A 330 7.71 -19.02 -5.97
N MET A 331 6.86 -18.30 -5.25
CA MET A 331 6.58 -18.59 -3.84
C MET A 331 5.88 -19.95 -3.68
N LYS A 332 4.86 -20.25 -4.48
CA LYS A 332 4.19 -21.57 -4.46
C LYS A 332 5.17 -22.70 -4.85
N GLN A 333 5.95 -22.50 -5.91
CA GLN A 333 6.94 -23.50 -6.35
C GLN A 333 8.01 -23.75 -5.28
N ALA A 334 8.50 -22.70 -4.62
CA ALA A 334 9.45 -22.82 -3.53
C ALA A 334 8.84 -23.56 -2.32
N GLN A 335 7.58 -23.30 -1.99
CA GLN A 335 6.86 -23.98 -0.92
C GLN A 335 6.70 -25.48 -1.21
N GLU A 336 6.26 -25.84 -2.42
CA GLU A 336 6.14 -27.24 -2.86
C GLU A 336 7.50 -27.95 -2.85
N TYR A 337 8.55 -27.28 -3.32
CA TYR A 337 9.92 -27.81 -3.29
C TYR A 337 10.42 -28.05 -1.87
N LEU A 338 10.21 -27.08 -0.95
CA LEU A 338 10.60 -27.21 0.45
C LEU A 338 9.87 -28.37 1.13
N GLN A 339 8.57 -28.55 0.85
CA GLN A 339 7.82 -29.68 1.38
C GLN A 339 8.42 -31.01 0.93
N LYS A 340 8.69 -31.13 -0.39
CA LYS A 340 9.29 -32.35 -0.95
C LYS A 340 10.66 -32.66 -0.35
N VAL A 341 11.53 -31.65 -0.23
CA VAL A 341 12.85 -31.81 0.40
C VAL A 341 12.72 -32.24 1.86
N ASN A 342 11.76 -31.69 2.59
CA ASN A 342 11.53 -32.08 3.98
C ASN A 342 11.04 -33.53 4.12
N GLU A 343 10.15 -33.97 3.23
CA GLU A 343 9.71 -35.37 3.14
C GLU A 343 10.90 -36.31 2.83
N GLU A 344 11.73 -35.96 1.83
CA GLU A 344 12.93 -36.73 1.47
C GLU A 344 13.95 -36.81 2.63
N ILE A 345 14.14 -35.72 3.38
CA ILE A 345 15.02 -35.70 4.58
C ILE A 345 14.49 -36.65 5.65
N ILE A 346 13.19 -36.62 5.93
CA ILE A 346 12.56 -37.47 6.94
C ILE A 346 12.71 -38.94 6.55
N ASP A 347 12.46 -39.30 5.30
CA ASP A 347 12.57 -40.68 4.85
C ASP A 347 14.02 -41.19 4.82
N THR A 348 14.97 -40.34 4.40
CA THR A 348 16.41 -40.65 4.49
C THR A 348 16.84 -40.88 5.94
N GLN A 349 16.37 -40.05 6.89
CA GLN A 349 16.67 -40.22 8.31
C GLN A 349 16.12 -41.53 8.87
N LYS A 350 14.89 -41.90 8.49
CA LYS A 350 14.31 -43.19 8.88
C LYS A 350 15.16 -44.34 8.34
N GLU A 351 15.49 -44.34 7.05
CA GLU A 351 16.26 -45.40 6.41
C GLU A 351 17.62 -45.60 7.09
N VAL A 352 18.34 -44.50 7.40
CA VAL A 352 19.61 -44.56 8.13
C VAL A 352 19.42 -45.15 9.54
N ILE A 353 18.37 -44.75 10.26
CA ILE A 353 18.12 -45.25 11.63
C ILE A 353 17.79 -46.75 11.61
N TYR A 354 16.92 -47.19 10.71
CA TYR A 354 16.60 -48.61 10.55
C TYR A 354 17.84 -49.42 10.18
N THR A 355 18.64 -48.94 9.22
CA THR A 355 19.90 -49.59 8.81
C THR A 355 20.87 -49.73 9.98
N LEU A 356 21.04 -48.68 10.80
CA LEU A 356 21.91 -48.73 11.98
C LEU A 356 21.40 -49.72 13.03
N GLY A 357 20.08 -49.80 13.25
CA GLY A 357 19.46 -50.81 14.10
C GLY A 357 19.73 -52.22 13.59
N GLU A 358 19.47 -52.48 12.31
CA GLU A 358 19.68 -53.79 11.68
C GLU A 358 21.15 -54.27 11.72
N ILE A 359 22.12 -53.36 11.55
CA ILE A 359 23.56 -53.68 11.64
C ILE A 359 23.90 -54.23 13.03
N ILE A 360 23.31 -53.64 14.07
CA ILE A 360 23.59 -54.02 15.46
C ILE A 360 22.95 -55.36 15.78
N GLU A 361 21.71 -55.58 15.33
CA GLU A 361 21.02 -56.86 15.49
C GLU A 361 21.70 -58.00 14.73
N THR A 362 22.21 -57.73 13.52
CA THR A 362 22.99 -58.71 12.75
C THR A 362 24.26 -59.12 13.51
N ARG A 363 24.91 -58.18 14.20
CA ARG A 363 26.11 -58.47 15.01
C ARG A 363 25.80 -59.30 16.26
N SER A 364 24.63 -59.14 16.87
CA SER A 364 24.16 -59.93 18.02
C SER A 364 23.43 -61.22 17.64
N GLN A 365 23.42 -61.60 16.35
CA GLN A 365 22.71 -62.78 15.82
C GLN A 365 21.20 -62.76 16.09
N GLU A 366 20.62 -61.56 16.12
CA GLU A 366 19.17 -61.37 16.22
C GLU A 366 18.54 -61.27 14.83
N ALA A 367 17.21 -61.40 14.77
CA ALA A 367 16.48 -61.45 13.52
C ALA A 367 16.44 -60.07 12.84
N ALA A 368 16.74 -59.99 11.55
CA ALA A 368 16.82 -58.71 10.81
C ALA A 368 15.53 -57.87 10.91
N LYS A 369 14.35 -58.49 10.86
CA LYS A 369 13.07 -57.77 10.94
C LYS A 369 12.62 -57.41 12.37
N HIS A 370 13.37 -57.79 13.40
CA HIS A 370 13.07 -57.48 14.81
C HIS A 370 12.88 -55.96 15.02
N VAL A 371 13.84 -55.18 14.51
CA VAL A 371 13.89 -53.72 14.63
C VAL A 371 12.63 -53.07 14.04
N VAL A 372 12.17 -53.57 12.89
CA VAL A 372 10.95 -53.11 12.22
C VAL A 372 9.71 -53.45 13.03
N ARG A 373 9.59 -54.69 13.52
CA ARG A 373 8.45 -55.12 14.33
C ARG A 373 8.33 -54.34 15.64
N VAL A 374 9.43 -54.16 16.37
CA VAL A 374 9.47 -53.37 17.60
C VAL A 374 9.02 -51.93 17.34
N ALA A 375 9.43 -51.32 16.22
CA ALA A 375 8.98 -50.00 15.82
C ALA A 375 7.46 -49.93 15.59
N GLU A 376 6.91 -50.88 14.82
CA GLU A 376 5.48 -50.92 14.51
C GLU A 376 4.61 -51.22 15.73
N TYR A 377 5.00 -52.17 16.59
CA TYR A 377 4.29 -52.42 17.84
C TYR A 377 4.31 -51.18 18.73
N SER A 378 5.47 -50.52 18.85
CA SER A 378 5.61 -49.33 19.69
C SER A 378 4.77 -48.17 19.16
N HIS A 379 4.68 -48.00 17.85
CA HIS A 379 3.83 -47.01 17.20
C HIS A 379 2.35 -47.25 17.50
N LEU A 380 1.87 -48.46 17.23
CA LEU A 380 0.47 -48.85 17.46
C LEU A 380 0.09 -48.62 18.92
N ILE A 381 0.89 -49.13 19.84
CA ILE A 381 0.61 -49.01 21.28
C ILE A 381 0.76 -47.57 21.76
N GLY A 382 1.69 -46.80 21.21
CA GLY A 382 1.81 -45.37 21.46
C GLY A 382 0.53 -44.60 21.14
N LEU A 383 -0.07 -44.83 19.98
CA LEU A 383 -1.35 -44.24 19.60
C LEU A 383 -2.48 -44.67 20.55
N LYS A 384 -2.58 -45.97 20.86
CA LYS A 384 -3.61 -46.51 21.77
C LYS A 384 -3.42 -46.03 23.22
N TYR A 385 -2.19 -45.71 23.62
CA TYR A 385 -1.87 -45.11 24.92
C TYR A 385 -2.36 -43.66 25.03
N GLY A 386 -2.55 -42.98 23.89
CA GLY A 386 -3.00 -41.59 23.82
C GLY A 386 -1.89 -40.59 23.48
N LEU A 387 -0.77 -41.04 22.91
CA LEU A 387 0.21 -40.14 22.32
C LEU A 387 -0.39 -39.46 21.08
N ASN A 388 -0.01 -38.20 20.83
CA ASN A 388 -0.36 -37.54 19.57
C ASN A 388 0.41 -38.19 18.39
N GLN A 389 -0.01 -37.88 17.16
CA GLN A 389 0.59 -38.44 15.95
C GLN A 389 2.11 -38.16 15.83
N GLU A 390 2.57 -36.97 16.25
CA GLU A 390 3.99 -36.60 16.22
C GLU A 390 4.80 -37.48 17.19
N ASP A 391 4.38 -37.61 18.44
CA ASP A 391 5.07 -38.37 19.48
C ASP A 391 5.04 -39.88 19.20
N ALA A 392 3.93 -40.41 18.69
CA ALA A 392 3.84 -41.81 18.27
C ALA A 392 4.80 -42.09 17.09
N MET A 393 4.89 -41.17 16.13
CA MET A 393 5.84 -41.30 15.02
C MET A 393 7.29 -41.18 15.49
N LEU A 394 7.59 -40.29 16.44
CA LEU A 394 8.90 -40.20 17.06
C LEU A 394 9.28 -41.51 17.78
N LEU A 395 8.34 -42.11 18.51
CA LEU A 395 8.52 -43.41 19.16
C LEU A 395 8.82 -44.50 18.12
N LYS A 396 8.05 -44.55 17.02
CA LYS A 396 8.28 -45.49 15.91
C LYS A 396 9.69 -45.38 15.35
N ILE A 397 10.16 -44.17 15.10
CA ILE A 397 11.48 -43.93 14.51
C ILE A 397 12.60 -44.22 15.52
N ALA A 398 12.39 -43.95 16.81
CA ALA A 398 13.43 -44.07 17.83
C ALA A 398 13.58 -45.48 18.44
N ALA A 399 12.50 -46.26 18.53
CA ALA A 399 12.49 -47.60 19.10
C ALA A 399 13.51 -48.58 18.46
N PRO A 400 13.75 -48.56 17.13
CA PRO A 400 14.83 -49.29 16.47
C PRO A 400 16.21 -49.21 17.11
N MET A 401 16.50 -48.12 17.83
CA MET A 401 17.82 -47.84 18.39
C MET A 401 17.98 -48.25 19.85
N HIS A 402 16.99 -48.92 20.44
CA HIS A 402 17.03 -49.32 21.87
C HIS A 402 18.31 -50.08 22.22
N ASP A 403 18.79 -50.91 21.31
CA ASP A 403 19.96 -51.77 21.49
C ASP A 403 21.26 -51.23 20.88
N ILE A 404 21.29 -49.98 20.42
CA ILE A 404 22.48 -49.41 19.75
C ILE A 404 23.77 -49.50 20.58
N GLY A 405 23.64 -49.52 21.90
CA GLY A 405 24.78 -49.65 22.80
C GLY A 405 25.47 -51.01 22.79
N LYS A 406 24.86 -52.06 22.20
CA LYS A 406 25.51 -53.37 21.98
C LYS A 406 26.81 -53.23 21.17
N ILE A 407 26.96 -52.14 20.41
CA ILE A 407 28.20 -51.81 19.70
C ILE A 407 29.42 -51.79 20.63
N GLY A 408 29.26 -51.38 21.88
CA GLY A 408 30.34 -51.30 22.88
C GLY A 408 30.58 -52.59 23.67
N ILE A 409 29.82 -53.66 23.41
CA ILE A 409 29.97 -54.95 24.11
C ILE A 409 30.99 -55.82 23.36
N PRO A 410 31.96 -56.45 24.07
CA PRO A 410 32.93 -57.36 23.44
C PRO A 410 32.27 -58.60 22.80
N ASP A 411 32.73 -58.99 21.61
CA ASP A 411 32.13 -60.11 20.86
C ASP A 411 32.14 -61.45 21.62
N HIS A 412 33.20 -61.72 22.40
CA HIS A 412 33.30 -62.96 23.18
C HIS A 412 32.27 -63.03 24.32
N ILE A 413 31.68 -61.91 24.73
CA ILE A 413 30.57 -61.83 25.69
C ILE A 413 29.24 -61.85 24.93
N LEU A 414 29.09 -61.00 23.91
CA LEU A 414 27.85 -60.85 23.14
C LEU A 414 27.44 -62.14 22.42
N ASN A 415 28.40 -62.88 21.85
CA ASN A 415 28.18 -64.10 21.07
C ASN A 415 28.54 -65.39 21.82
N LYS A 416 28.60 -65.35 23.16
CA LYS A 416 29.00 -66.52 23.97
C LYS A 416 27.97 -67.65 23.84
N PRO A 417 28.36 -68.87 23.39
CA PRO A 417 27.44 -70.00 23.32
C PRO A 417 27.28 -70.64 24.70
N GLY A 418 26.37 -70.09 25.53
CA GLY A 418 26.07 -70.62 26.86
C GLY A 418 25.66 -69.55 27.87
N PRO A 419 25.40 -69.92 29.14
CA PRO A 419 25.06 -68.95 30.17
C PRO A 419 26.23 -68.01 30.47
N LEU A 420 25.90 -66.75 30.73
CA LEU A 420 26.86 -65.71 31.11
C LEU A 420 27.19 -65.82 32.60
N THR A 421 28.42 -65.49 32.97
CA THR A 421 28.76 -65.23 34.37
C THR A 421 28.11 -63.94 34.84
N ARG A 422 28.13 -63.68 36.15
CA ARG A 422 27.59 -62.44 36.71
C ARG A 422 28.32 -61.21 36.14
N GLU A 423 29.64 -61.28 36.03
CA GLU A 423 30.49 -60.20 35.52
C GLU A 423 30.25 -59.96 34.02
N GLU A 424 30.08 -61.03 33.24
CA GLU A 424 29.72 -60.94 31.83
C GLU A 424 28.32 -60.34 31.63
N PHE A 425 27.36 -60.75 32.46
CA PHE A 425 26.01 -60.17 32.44
C PHE A 425 26.01 -58.70 32.86
N ASP A 426 26.78 -58.34 33.89
CA ASP A 426 26.98 -56.94 34.29
C ASP A 426 27.62 -56.11 33.17
N CYS A 427 28.51 -56.70 32.36
CA CYS A 427 29.02 -56.08 31.14
C CYS A 427 27.91 -55.88 30.10
N ILE A 428 27.07 -56.89 29.81
CA ILE A 428 25.95 -56.73 28.86
C ILE A 428 25.02 -55.61 29.27
N LYS A 429 24.66 -55.47 30.56
CA LYS A 429 23.77 -54.39 31.04
C LYS A 429 24.24 -53.00 30.65
N THR A 430 25.56 -52.81 30.47
CA THR A 430 26.13 -51.50 30.11
C THR A 430 25.69 -51.01 28.74
N HIS A 431 25.17 -51.86 27.84
CA HIS A 431 24.67 -51.43 26.52
C HIS A 431 23.63 -50.30 26.66
N THR A 432 22.76 -50.36 27.67
CA THR A 432 21.77 -49.31 27.95
C THR A 432 22.43 -47.93 28.13
N THR A 433 23.44 -47.87 29.01
CA THR A 433 24.18 -46.63 29.29
C THR A 433 25.07 -46.20 28.13
N ILE A 434 25.67 -47.14 27.39
CA ILE A 434 26.49 -46.85 26.20
C ILE A 434 25.60 -46.22 25.13
N GLY A 435 24.44 -46.82 24.84
CA GLY A 435 23.46 -46.29 23.89
C GLY A 435 23.01 -44.89 24.26
N TYR A 436 22.62 -44.67 25.52
CA TYR A 436 22.28 -43.33 26.01
C TYR A 436 23.43 -42.34 25.82
N ASN A 437 24.67 -42.72 26.16
CA ASN A 437 25.83 -41.85 26.06
C ASN A 437 26.19 -41.47 24.62
N ILE A 438 25.94 -42.35 23.65
CA ILE A 438 26.10 -42.06 22.22
C ILE A 438 25.14 -40.94 21.79
N MET A 439 23.90 -40.97 22.29
CA MET A 439 22.83 -40.10 21.78
C MET A 439 22.56 -38.84 22.60
N LYS A 440 22.86 -38.83 23.90
CA LYS A 440 22.48 -37.76 24.84
C LYS A 440 23.00 -36.37 24.49
N LYS A 441 24.07 -36.28 23.68
CA LYS A 441 24.67 -35.01 23.25
C LYS A 441 23.92 -34.36 22.08
N SER A 442 23.03 -35.08 21.41
CA SER A 442 22.27 -34.56 20.27
C SER A 442 21.23 -33.52 20.73
N SER A 443 21.06 -32.47 19.94
CA SER A 443 19.99 -31.47 20.12
C SER A 443 18.65 -31.95 19.54
N HIS A 444 18.65 -32.95 18.66
CA HIS A 444 17.45 -33.42 17.94
C HIS A 444 16.56 -34.32 18.81
N LYS A 445 15.24 -34.09 18.74
CA LYS A 445 14.22 -34.83 19.53
C LYS A 445 14.33 -36.34 19.35
N ILE A 446 14.45 -36.83 18.11
CA ILE A 446 14.52 -38.26 17.77
C ILE A 446 15.66 -38.95 18.55
N LEU A 447 16.88 -38.39 18.49
CA LEU A 447 18.04 -38.98 19.17
C LEU A 447 17.94 -38.87 20.70
N LYS A 448 17.32 -37.82 21.24
CA LYS A 448 17.07 -37.75 22.69
C LYS A 448 16.12 -38.84 23.15
N ILE A 449 15.04 -39.07 22.41
CA ILE A 449 14.06 -40.12 22.70
C ILE A 449 14.71 -41.50 22.56
N ALA A 450 15.43 -41.75 21.47
CA ALA A 450 16.19 -42.98 21.29
C ALA A 450 17.19 -43.22 22.43
N GLY A 451 17.82 -42.15 22.92
CA GLY A 451 18.65 -42.17 24.13
C GLY A 451 17.90 -42.67 25.36
N ILE A 452 16.74 -42.10 25.65
CA ILE A 452 15.90 -42.46 26.79
C ILE A 452 15.41 -43.91 26.68
N ILE A 453 15.02 -44.33 25.48
CA ILE A 453 14.62 -45.72 25.20
C ILE A 453 15.80 -46.66 25.47
N ALA A 454 16.96 -46.39 24.88
CA ALA A 454 18.16 -47.20 25.09
C ALA A 454 18.56 -47.28 26.56
N LEU A 455 18.45 -46.17 27.31
CA LEU A 455 18.77 -46.16 28.74
C LEU A 455 17.85 -47.05 29.57
N SER A 456 16.55 -47.08 29.26
CA SER A 456 15.53 -47.55 30.20
C SER A 456 14.62 -48.66 29.69
N HIS A 457 14.83 -49.21 28.49
CA HIS A 457 13.98 -50.30 27.96
C HIS A 457 14.09 -51.62 28.75
N HIS A 458 15.12 -51.77 29.59
CA HIS A 458 15.26 -52.88 30.55
C HIS A 458 14.96 -52.49 32.01
N GLU A 459 14.45 -51.28 32.26
CA GLU A 459 13.84 -50.96 33.55
C GLU A 459 12.55 -51.76 33.72
N ARG A 460 12.26 -52.15 34.97
CA ARG A 460 11.09 -52.97 35.31
C ARG A 460 10.12 -52.12 36.11
N TRP A 461 8.82 -52.27 35.87
CA TRP A 461 7.78 -51.52 36.57
C TRP A 461 7.91 -51.60 38.11
N ASP A 462 8.33 -52.75 38.64
CA ASP A 462 8.58 -53.02 40.06
C ASP A 462 9.89 -52.43 40.63
N GLY A 463 10.73 -51.79 39.80
CA GLY A 463 12.02 -51.20 40.19
C GLY A 463 13.19 -52.19 40.26
N THR A 464 13.01 -53.46 39.87
CA THR A 464 14.07 -54.48 39.87
C THR A 464 14.89 -54.53 38.58
N GLY A 465 14.67 -53.57 37.67
CA GLY A 465 15.36 -53.44 36.39
C GLY A 465 16.73 -52.78 36.48
N TYR A 466 17.28 -52.43 35.32
CA TYR A 466 18.59 -51.79 35.18
C TYR A 466 18.56 -50.77 34.04
N PRO A 467 19.49 -49.78 34.01
CA PRO A 467 20.65 -49.59 34.89
C PRO A 467 20.40 -48.74 36.15
N GLN A 468 19.25 -48.07 36.25
CA GLN A 468 18.96 -47.11 37.31
C GLN A 468 18.11 -47.70 38.44
N GLY A 469 17.33 -48.76 38.17
CA GLY A 469 16.45 -49.37 39.17
C GLY A 469 15.26 -48.47 39.53
N ILE A 470 14.76 -47.73 38.54
CA ILE A 470 13.62 -46.82 38.69
C ILE A 470 12.31 -47.59 38.50
N ALA A 471 11.24 -47.14 39.17
CA ALA A 471 9.97 -47.87 39.23
C ALA A 471 8.79 -47.04 38.72
N GLY A 472 7.76 -47.74 38.23
CA GLY A 472 6.50 -47.13 37.82
C GLY A 472 6.66 -46.04 36.76
N GLU A 473 6.00 -44.90 37.00
CA GLU A 473 5.96 -43.77 36.05
C GLU A 473 7.27 -42.97 35.97
N GLN A 474 8.26 -43.28 36.81
CA GLN A 474 9.61 -42.72 36.64
C GLN A 474 10.27 -43.22 35.35
N ILE A 475 9.86 -44.40 34.88
CA ILE A 475 10.25 -44.93 33.58
C ILE A 475 9.50 -44.17 32.50
N ASN A 476 10.22 -43.57 31.56
CA ASN A 476 9.60 -42.85 30.46
C ASN A 476 8.60 -43.76 29.71
N VAL A 477 7.45 -43.20 29.33
CA VAL A 477 6.39 -43.96 28.65
C VAL A 477 6.88 -44.64 27.37
N PHE A 478 7.80 -44.01 26.63
CA PHE A 478 8.41 -44.59 25.44
C PHE A 478 9.17 -45.87 25.77
N SER A 479 10.00 -45.86 26.83
CA SER A 479 10.75 -47.04 27.26
C SER A 479 9.83 -48.12 27.82
N ARG A 480 8.74 -47.76 28.51
CA ARG A 480 7.71 -48.72 28.98
C ARG A 480 7.03 -49.45 27.82
N ILE A 481 6.70 -48.73 26.75
CA ILE A 481 6.09 -49.30 25.54
C ILE A 481 7.10 -50.20 24.82
N VAL A 482 8.32 -49.70 24.58
CA VAL A 482 9.37 -50.46 23.88
C VAL A 482 9.75 -51.72 24.63
N SER A 483 9.81 -51.71 25.97
CA SER A 483 10.10 -52.89 26.78
C SER A 483 9.12 -54.04 26.53
N VAL A 484 7.82 -53.73 26.41
CA VAL A 484 6.80 -54.75 26.09
C VAL A 484 6.95 -55.22 24.65
N ALA A 485 7.15 -54.30 23.70
CA ALA A 485 7.31 -54.62 22.29
C ALA A 485 8.53 -55.51 22.02
N ASP A 486 9.68 -55.19 22.62
CA ASP A 486 10.92 -55.94 22.53
C ASP A 486 10.76 -57.35 23.11
N VAL A 487 10.27 -57.47 24.34
CA VAL A 487 10.10 -58.80 24.96
C VAL A 487 9.09 -59.64 24.20
N PHE A 488 7.96 -59.07 23.77
CA PHE A 488 6.99 -59.77 22.94
C PHE A 488 7.64 -60.30 21.65
N ASP A 489 8.40 -59.48 20.94
CA ASP A 489 9.06 -59.90 19.70
C ASP A 489 10.09 -61.01 19.98
N ALA A 490 10.86 -60.86 21.06
CA ALA A 490 11.89 -61.79 21.49
C ALA A 490 11.37 -63.19 21.83
N VAL A 491 10.19 -63.29 22.46
CA VAL A 491 9.60 -64.60 22.84
C VAL A 491 8.69 -65.19 21.77
N SER A 492 8.14 -64.37 20.87
CA SER A 492 7.18 -64.80 19.84
C SER A 492 7.83 -65.18 18.50
N HIS A 493 9.15 -64.96 18.34
CA HIS A 493 9.92 -65.34 17.16
C HIS A 493 11.05 -66.32 17.50
N LYS A 494 11.45 -67.08 16.47
CA LYS A 494 12.57 -68.01 16.56
C LYS A 494 13.88 -67.22 16.57
N ARG A 495 14.76 -67.50 17.52
CA ARG A 495 16.14 -66.98 17.59
C ARG A 495 17.13 -68.13 17.40
N CYS A 496 18.39 -67.82 17.09
CA CYS A 496 19.46 -68.81 16.83
C CYS A 496 19.59 -69.90 17.91
N TYR A 497 19.20 -69.59 19.15
CA TYR A 497 19.34 -70.47 20.31
C TYR A 497 18.01 -70.87 20.98
N LYS A 498 16.84 -70.43 20.46
CA LYS A 498 15.54 -70.62 21.11
C LYS A 498 14.39 -70.66 20.11
N GLU A 499 13.55 -71.69 20.21
CA GLU A 499 12.30 -71.78 19.44
C GLU A 499 11.27 -70.74 19.92
N ALA A 500 10.43 -70.29 18.99
CA ALA A 500 9.33 -69.37 19.29
C ALA A 500 8.34 -70.01 20.27
N TRP A 501 7.87 -69.25 21.25
CA TRP A 501 6.84 -69.73 22.17
C TRP A 501 5.47 -69.79 21.46
N PRO A 502 4.61 -70.77 21.83
CA PRO A 502 3.20 -70.74 21.46
C PRO A 502 2.55 -69.42 21.89
N LEU A 503 1.70 -68.84 21.05
CA LEU A 503 1.09 -67.52 21.31
C LEU A 503 0.31 -67.47 22.62
N ASP A 504 -0.34 -68.57 23.02
CA ASP A 504 -1.03 -68.66 24.32
C ASP A 504 -0.06 -68.57 25.50
N GLN A 505 1.13 -69.15 25.36
CA GLN A 505 2.20 -69.06 26.37
C GLN A 505 2.76 -67.63 26.44
N VAL A 506 2.96 -66.98 25.29
CA VAL A 506 3.39 -65.57 25.24
C VAL A 506 2.36 -64.67 25.93
N ARG A 507 1.08 -64.85 25.61
CA ARG A 507 -0.01 -64.09 26.22
C ARG A 507 -0.07 -64.30 27.74
N HIS A 508 0.04 -65.55 28.20
CA HIS A 508 0.07 -65.87 29.62
C HIS A 508 1.27 -65.19 30.33
N TYR A 509 2.45 -65.24 29.73
CA TYR A 509 3.65 -64.61 30.27
C TYR A 509 3.52 -63.09 30.40
N LEU A 510 2.98 -62.41 29.37
CA LEU A 510 2.73 -60.97 29.43
C LEU A 510 1.77 -60.59 30.57
N VAL A 511 0.70 -61.37 30.77
CA VAL A 511 -0.24 -61.18 31.89
C VAL A 511 0.45 -61.44 33.24
N GLU A 512 1.28 -62.48 33.35
CA GLU A 512 1.99 -62.82 34.58
C GLU A 512 3.02 -61.75 35.00
N GLN A 513 3.63 -61.08 34.02
CA GLN A 513 4.61 -60.01 34.21
C GLN A 513 3.98 -58.60 34.34
N CYS A 514 2.66 -58.50 34.20
CA CYS A 514 1.90 -57.26 34.40
C CYS A 514 2.09 -56.73 35.84
N GLY A 515 2.49 -55.47 35.97
CA GLY A 515 2.79 -54.84 37.27
C GLY A 515 4.10 -55.30 37.92
N LYS A 516 4.84 -56.21 37.28
CA LYS A 516 6.20 -56.62 37.68
C LYS A 516 7.21 -56.05 36.70
N MET A 517 7.38 -56.71 35.55
CA MET A 517 8.25 -56.22 34.48
C MET A 517 7.60 -55.05 33.75
N PHE A 518 6.30 -55.15 33.48
CA PHE A 518 5.62 -54.27 32.53
C PHE A 518 4.59 -53.36 33.19
N ASP A 519 4.43 -52.18 32.61
CA ASP A 519 3.34 -51.26 32.96
C ASP A 519 1.98 -51.93 32.70
N PRO A 520 1.11 -52.03 33.73
CA PRO A 520 -0.22 -52.62 33.58
C PRO A 520 -1.08 -52.00 32.47
N ARG A 521 -0.97 -50.69 32.27
CA ARG A 521 -1.71 -49.98 31.23
C ARG A 521 -1.22 -50.36 29.85
N VAL A 522 0.09 -50.47 29.66
CA VAL A 522 0.68 -50.89 28.39
C VAL A 522 0.28 -52.33 28.06
N ILE A 523 0.34 -53.25 29.04
CA ILE A 523 -0.11 -54.65 28.83
C ILE A 523 -1.59 -54.72 28.46
N THR A 524 -2.44 -53.96 29.15
CA THR A 524 -3.88 -53.92 28.83
C THR A 524 -4.09 -53.51 27.38
N LEU A 525 -3.47 -52.40 26.95
CA LEU A 525 -3.56 -51.93 25.56
C LEU A 525 -2.95 -52.92 24.56
N PHE A 526 -1.85 -53.58 24.91
CA PHE A 526 -1.22 -54.60 24.07
C PHE A 526 -2.16 -55.80 23.85
N LEU A 527 -2.85 -56.25 24.89
CA LEU A 527 -3.78 -57.38 24.80
C LEU A 527 -5.12 -57.00 24.16
N ASP A 528 -5.61 -55.78 24.38
CA ASP A 528 -6.84 -55.28 23.75
C ASP A 528 -6.68 -55.12 22.23
N ASN A 529 -5.44 -54.93 21.76
CA ASN A 529 -5.11 -54.78 20.33
C ASN A 529 -4.32 -55.99 19.79
N TRP A 530 -4.52 -57.17 20.39
CA TRP A 530 -3.77 -58.39 20.08
C TRP A 530 -3.83 -58.78 18.60
N GLU A 531 -4.99 -58.63 17.95
CA GLU A 531 -5.14 -58.96 16.52
C GLU A 531 -4.29 -58.06 15.63
N GLU A 532 -4.27 -56.75 15.89
CA GLU A 532 -3.42 -55.78 15.18
C GLU A 532 -1.93 -56.08 15.35
N ILE A 533 -1.53 -56.51 16.56
CA ILE A 533 -0.16 -56.92 16.86
C ILE A 533 0.21 -58.21 16.10
N LEU A 534 -0.70 -59.18 16.04
CA LEU A 534 -0.47 -60.40 15.26
C LEU A 534 -0.40 -60.13 13.76
N MET A 535 -1.15 -59.15 13.25
CA MET A 535 -1.04 -58.71 11.85
C MET A 535 0.36 -58.16 11.57
N ILE A 536 0.85 -57.22 12.38
CA ILE A 536 2.23 -56.68 12.27
C ILE A 536 3.26 -57.81 12.33
N ARG A 537 3.10 -58.75 13.28
CA ARG A 537 3.97 -59.92 13.39
C ARG A 537 4.01 -60.74 12.11
N SER A 538 2.86 -60.97 11.49
CA SER A 538 2.75 -61.77 10.26
C SER A 538 3.30 -61.05 9.02
N GLU A 539 3.06 -59.75 8.92
CA GLU A 539 3.50 -58.91 7.79
C GLU A 539 5.03 -58.81 7.73
N TYR A 540 5.67 -58.70 8.89
CA TYR A 540 7.12 -58.61 9.02
C TYR A 540 7.76 -59.92 9.50
N SER A 541 7.25 -61.08 9.08
CA SER A 541 7.87 -62.37 9.40
C SER A 541 9.25 -62.50 8.74
N ASP A 542 10.23 -63.04 9.47
CA ASP A 542 11.52 -63.41 8.89
C ASP A 542 11.30 -64.51 7.85
N ALA A 543 11.83 -64.34 6.63
CA ALA A 543 11.68 -65.33 5.57
C ALA A 543 12.32 -66.65 6.02
N SER A 544 11.62 -67.75 5.80
CA SER A 544 12.16 -69.09 6.06
C SER A 544 13.34 -69.33 5.11
N SER A 545 14.56 -69.10 5.57
CA SER A 545 15.79 -69.50 4.87
C SER A 545 15.98 -71.00 4.96
#